data_AF-A0A6P2EFA2-F1
#
_entry.id   AF-A0A6P2EFA2-F1
#
_cell.length_a   1.000
_cell.length_b   1.000
_cell.length_c   1.000
_cell.angle_alpha   90.00
_cell.angle_beta   90.00
_cell.angle_gamma   90.00
#
_symmetry.space_group_name_H-M   'P 1'
#
loop_
_entity.id
_entity.type
_entity.pdbx_description
1 polymer ?
#
loop_
_entity_poly.entity_id
_entity_poly.type
_entity_poly.pdbx_seq_one_letter_code
_entity_poly.pdbx_strand_id
1 'polypeptide(L)'
;MAFEMPKSGEGVSLGSLEDMLMPAIITSEKDLKAVLAEIKTGKDVDAAQLLYYTNEVNQNNLTVNMCASMVKERGDTLKTATQKFG
;
A
#
# COMPACT_ATOMS: atom_id res chain seq x y z
N MET A 1 -2.88 11.15 -13.49
CA MET A 1 -3.61 12.20 -12.76
C MET A 1 -2.81 12.52 -11.52
N ALA A 2 -2.50 13.79 -11.26
CA ALA A 2 -1.86 14.20 -10.01
C ALA A 2 -2.96 14.26 -8.93
N PHE A 3 -2.76 13.55 -7.82
CA PHE A 3 -3.68 13.54 -6.69
C PHE A 3 -3.32 14.68 -5.73
N GLU A 4 -4.26 15.57 -5.43
CA GLU A 4 -4.06 16.63 -4.45
C GLU A 4 -4.23 16.08 -3.03
N MET A 5 -3.24 16.29 -2.16
CA MET A 5 -3.38 15.93 -0.75
C MET A 5 -4.43 16.82 -0.08
N PRO A 6 -5.26 16.28 0.84
CA PRO A 6 -6.24 17.06 1.57
C PRO A 6 -5.55 18.17 2.38
N LYS A 7 -6.18 19.36 2.44
CA LYS A 7 -5.63 20.50 3.19
C LYS A 7 -5.69 20.20 4.68
N SER A 8 -4.73 20.73 5.44
CA SER A 8 -4.69 20.55 6.89
C SER A 8 -6.02 21.05 7.51
N GLY A 9 -6.80 20.15 8.13
CA GLY A 9 -8.10 20.46 8.74
C GLY A 9 -9.30 19.82 8.05
N GLU A 10 -9.15 19.31 6.82
CA GLU A 10 -10.19 18.52 6.17
C GLU A 10 -10.18 17.07 6.69
N GLY A 11 -11.29 16.61 7.23
CA GLY A 11 -11.43 15.24 7.73
C GLY A 11 -11.36 14.24 6.58
N VAL A 12 -10.48 13.25 6.68
CA VAL A 12 -10.38 12.16 5.71
C VAL A 12 -11.40 11.07 6.03
N SER A 13 -12.27 10.70 5.08
CA SER A 13 -13.16 9.54 5.25
C SER A 13 -12.42 8.23 5.05
N LEU A 14 -12.95 7.10 5.54
CA LEU A 14 -12.34 5.79 5.28
C LEU A 14 -12.30 5.46 3.78
N GLY A 15 -13.37 5.77 3.03
CA GLY A 15 -13.38 5.57 1.58
C GLY A 15 -12.34 6.43 0.85
N SER A 16 -12.20 7.70 1.25
CA SER A 16 -11.15 8.57 0.69
C SER A 16 -9.75 8.06 1.01
N LEU A 17 -9.55 7.48 2.20
CA LEU A 17 -8.28 6.87 2.58
C LEU A 17 -7.98 5.62 1.76
N GLU A 18 -8.98 4.78 1.48
CA GLU A 18 -8.85 3.63 0.58
C GLU A 18 -8.47 4.08 -0.84
N ASP A 19 -9.15 5.09 -1.39
CA ASP A 19 -8.84 5.65 -2.71
C ASP A 19 -7.41 6.22 -2.80
N MET A 20 -6.89 6.75 -1.70
CA MET A 20 -5.51 7.26 -1.60
C MET A 20 -4.47 6.14 -1.56
N LEU A 21 -4.76 5.04 -0.86
CA LEU A 21 -3.81 3.96 -0.59
C LEU A 21 -3.82 2.88 -1.68
N MET A 22 -4.97 2.65 -2.33
CA MET A 22 -5.14 1.62 -3.35
C MET A 22 -4.15 1.75 -4.52
N PRO A 23 -3.86 2.95 -5.06
CA PRO A 23 -2.86 3.09 -6.13
C PRO A 23 -1.45 2.65 -5.72
N ALA A 24 -1.06 2.89 -4.46
CA ALA A 24 0.25 2.50 -3.95
C ALA A 24 0.35 0.97 -3.84
N ILE A 25 -0.70 0.32 -3.32
CA ILE A 25 -0.79 -1.15 -3.26
C ILE A 25 -0.75 -1.75 -4.67
N ILE A 26 -1.59 -1.25 -5.59
CA ILE A 26 -1.65 -1.74 -6.98
C ILE A 26 -0.29 -1.60 -7.68
N THR A 27 0.38 -0.47 -7.51
CA THR A 27 1.70 -0.22 -8.12
C THR A 27 2.73 -1.20 -7.57
N SER A 28 2.81 -1.33 -6.24
CA SER A 28 3.75 -2.26 -5.61
C SER A 28 3.48 -3.72 -6.01
N GLU A 29 2.23 -4.15 -6.10
CA GLU A 29 1.90 -5.49 -6.57
C GLU A 29 2.26 -5.71 -8.04
N LYS A 30 2.08 -4.69 -8.87
CA LYS A 30 2.41 -4.75 -10.30
C LYS A 30 3.91 -4.96 -10.49
N ASP A 31 4.74 -4.20 -9.76
CA ASP A 31 6.19 -4.29 -9.84
C ASP A 31 6.68 -5.67 -9.38
N LEU A 32 6.13 -6.18 -8.26
CA LEU A 32 6.39 -7.54 -7.79
C LEU A 32 6.01 -8.62 -8.83
N LYS A 33 4.84 -8.49 -9.45
CA LYS A 33 4.37 -9.43 -10.48
C LYS A 33 5.24 -9.40 -11.74
N ALA A 34 5.77 -8.23 -12.11
CA ALA A 34 6.67 -8.08 -13.25
C ALA A 34 7.98 -8.84 -13.02
N VAL A 35 8.60 -8.66 -11.85
CA VAL A 35 9.84 -9.37 -11.48
C VAL A 35 9.62 -10.88 -11.40
N LEU A 36 8.49 -11.31 -10.82
CA LEU A 36 8.14 -12.73 -10.77
C LEU A 36 7.95 -13.33 -12.18
N ALA A 37 7.39 -12.56 -13.12
CA ALA A 37 7.23 -13.00 -14.49
C ALA A 37 8.58 -13.18 -15.20
N GLU A 38 9.53 -12.26 -14.98
CA GLU A 38 10.90 -12.36 -15.50
C GLU A 38 11.60 -13.63 -15.02
N ILE A 39 11.50 -13.94 -13.73
CA ILE A 39 12.05 -15.16 -13.10
C ILE A 39 11.40 -16.43 -13.69
N LYS A 40 10.10 -16.40 -13.99
CA LYS A 40 9.36 -17.57 -14.50
C LYS A 40 9.62 -17.88 -15.98
N THR A 41 10.34 -17.03 -16.72
CA THR A 41 10.55 -17.20 -18.17
C THR A 41 11.50 -18.34 -18.55
N GLY A 42 12.03 -19.11 -17.59
CA GLY A 42 12.85 -20.29 -17.84
C GLY A 42 14.29 -19.99 -18.29
N LYS A 43 14.71 -18.72 -18.23
CA LYS A 43 16.12 -18.32 -18.34
C LYS A 43 16.84 -18.59 -17.02
N ASP A 44 18.15 -18.79 -17.08
CA ASP A 44 18.99 -18.88 -15.88
C ASP A 44 18.78 -17.62 -15.03
N VAL A 45 18.19 -17.80 -13.85
CA VAL A 45 17.93 -16.73 -12.90
C VAL A 45 19.22 -16.48 -12.13
N ASP A 46 19.79 -15.28 -12.24
CA ASP A 46 20.99 -14.94 -11.49
C ASP A 46 20.66 -14.52 -10.03
N ALA A 47 21.68 -14.52 -9.17
CA ALA A 47 21.51 -14.17 -7.76
C ALA A 47 21.03 -12.72 -7.56
N ALA A 48 21.32 -11.80 -8.50
CA ALA A 48 20.87 -10.42 -8.41
C ALA A 48 19.36 -10.29 -8.67
N GLN A 49 18.80 -11.09 -9.59
CA GLN A 49 17.35 -11.15 -9.84
C GLN A 49 16.58 -11.70 -8.64
N LEU A 50 17.11 -12.72 -7.96
CA LEU A 50 16.52 -13.24 -6.72
C LEU A 50 16.57 -12.22 -5.57
N LEU A 51 17.68 -11.51 -5.44
CA LEU A 51 17.81 -10.40 -4.47
C LEU A 51 16.83 -9.28 -4.77
N TYR A 52 16.69 -8.91 -6.05
CA TYR A 52 15.74 -7.89 -6.49
C TYR A 52 14.29 -8.30 -6.19
N TYR A 53 13.90 -9.53 -6.53
CA TYR A 53 12.59 -10.07 -6.17
C TYR A 53 12.33 -10.06 -4.66
N THR A 54 13.34 -10.46 -3.87
CA THR A 54 13.23 -10.44 -2.40
C THR A 54 12.99 -9.02 -1.88
N ASN A 55 13.66 -8.03 -2.47
CA ASN A 55 13.46 -6.63 -2.14
C ASN A 55 12.04 -6.16 -2.49
N GLU A 56 11.52 -6.50 -3.67
CA GLU A 56 10.15 -6.16 -4.09
C GLU A 56 9.09 -6.80 -3.18
N VAL A 57 9.29 -8.06 -2.75
CA VAL A 57 8.41 -8.72 -1.77
C VAL A 57 8.40 -7.95 -0.45
N ASN A 58 9.56 -7.53 0.04
CA ASN A 58 9.66 -6.77 1.29
C ASN A 58 8.98 -5.41 1.19
N GLN A 59 9.16 -4.70 0.07
CA GLN A 59 8.50 -3.42 -0.17
C GLN A 59 6.97 -3.57 -0.28
N ASN A 60 6.49 -4.62 -0.93
CA ASN A 60 5.07 -4.91 -1.02
C ASN A 60 4.45 -5.21 0.33
N ASN A 61 5.08 -6.09 1.12
CA ASN A 61 4.64 -6.38 2.49
C ASN A 61 4.60 -5.13 3.36
N LEU A 62 5.64 -4.30 3.30
CA LEU A 62 5.68 -3.05 4.06
C LEU A 62 4.54 -2.10 3.63
N THR A 63 4.31 -1.95 2.34
CA THR A 63 3.26 -1.08 1.78
C THR A 63 1.88 -1.53 2.26
N VAL A 64 1.56 -2.82 2.15
CA VAL A 64 0.27 -3.38 2.60
C VAL A 64 0.10 -3.19 4.11
N ASN A 65 1.13 -3.46 4.91
CA ASN A 65 1.08 -3.31 6.36
C ASN A 65 0.89 -1.85 6.81
N MET A 66 1.54 -0.90 6.13
CA MET A 66 1.34 0.53 6.40
C MET A 66 -0.08 0.96 6.06
N CYS A 67 -0.60 0.56 4.89
CA CYS A 67 -1.97 0.88 4.49
C CYS A 67 -3.00 0.32 5.49
N ALA A 68 -2.86 -0.94 5.89
CA ALA A 68 -3.73 -1.58 6.88
C ALA A 68 -3.68 -0.85 8.23
N SER A 69 -2.49 -0.42 8.66
CA SER A 69 -2.31 0.32 9.91
C SER A 69 -2.98 1.70 9.86
N MET A 70 -2.85 2.43 8.76
CA MET A 70 -3.48 3.74 8.57
C MET A 70 -5.02 3.64 8.58
N VAL A 71 -5.59 2.65 7.89
CA VAL A 71 -7.05 2.41 7.88
C VAL A 71 -7.54 2.08 9.29
N LYS A 72 -6.82 1.22 10.01
CA LYS A 72 -7.15 0.86 11.40
C LYS A 72 -7.13 2.09 12.31
N GLU A 73 -6.05 2.86 12.31
CA GLU A 73 -5.90 4.06 13.16
C GLU A 73 -7.01 5.08 12.88
N ARG A 74 -7.35 5.28 11.60
CA ARG A 74 -8.45 6.16 11.23
C ARG A 74 -9.80 5.62 11.72
N GLY A 75 -10.04 4.33 11.59
CA GLY A 75 -11.24 3.67 12.11
C GLY A 75 -11.38 3.82 13.63
N ASP A 76 -10.30 3.60 14.37
CA ASP A 76 -10.27 3.75 15.84
C ASP A 76 -10.50 5.20 16.26
N THR A 77 -9.95 6.17 15.51
CA THR A 77 -10.19 7.60 15.72
C THR A 77 -11.67 7.95 15.54
N LEU A 78 -12.30 7.47 14.46
CA LEU A 78 -13.72 7.70 14.20
C LEU A 78 -14.60 7.06 15.27
N LYS A 79 -14.28 5.83 15.69
CA LYS A 79 -14.98 5.12 16.78
C LYS A 79 -14.89 5.88 18.10
N THR A 80 -13.71 6.41 18.43
CA THR A 80 -13.52 7.21 19.65
C THR A 80 -14.31 8.51 19.59
N ALA A 81 -14.37 9.16 18.43
CA ALA A 81 -15.17 10.37 18.24
C ALA A 81 -16.66 10.08 18.40
N THR A 82 -17.19 9.01 17.81
CA THR A 82 -18.61 8.65 17.97
C THR A 82 -18.94 8.26 19.40
N GLN A 83 -18.06 7.60 20.15
CA GLN A 83 -18.29 7.27 21.56
C GLN A 83 -18.28 8.49 22.50
N LYS A 84 -17.53 9.55 22.15
CA LYS A 84 -17.46 10.76 22.97
C LYS A 84 -18.64 11.72 22.77
N PHE A 85 -19.26 11.69 21.58
CA PHE A 85 -20.28 12.66 21.18
C PHE A 85 -21.62 12.03 20.76
N GLY A 86 -21.73 10.70 20.76
CA GLY A 86 -22.93 9.93 20.45
C GLY A 86 -23.64 9.39 21.68
#